data_AF-X1V437-F1
#
_entry.id   AF-X1V437-F1
#
_cell.length_a   1.000
_cell.length_b   1.000
_cell.length_c   1.000
_cell.angle_alpha   90.00
_cell.angle_beta   90.00
_cell.angle_gamma   90.00
#
_symmetry.space_group_name_H-M   'P 1'
#
loop_
_entity.id
_entity.type
_entity.pdbx_description
1 polymer ?
#
loop_
_entity_poly.entity_id
_entity_poly.type
_entity_poly.pdbx_seq_one_letter_code
_entity_poly.pdbx_strand_id
1 'polypeptide(L)'
;MGAQGPDVQGEMDSRYVEAVRRNFEVVETYWERSTPTFIVKTRGTGFRQSLLKPAFEALSDELRPLGYLPKVRWIVDSYHVSILKREEFGVEDYRRNLILFVATVATVFLDGYLRSSNPVLTDALMKGTPVF
;
A
#
# COMPACT_ATOMS: atom_id res chain seq x y z
N MET A 1 10.90 -5.32 -25.00
CA MET A 1 9.51 -4.92 -25.32
C MET A 1 8.75 -4.79 -24.01
N GLY A 2 8.63 -3.56 -23.48
CA GLY A 2 7.94 -3.31 -22.22
C GLY A 2 6.43 -3.32 -22.45
N ALA A 3 5.71 -4.11 -21.64
CA ALA A 3 4.26 -4.13 -21.66
C ALA A 3 3.73 -2.75 -21.26
N GLN A 4 3.15 -2.03 -22.22
CA GLN A 4 2.28 -0.89 -21.95
C GLN A 4 1.06 -1.44 -21.21
N GLY A 5 1.01 -1.19 -19.90
CA GLY A 5 -0.20 -1.41 -19.11
C GLY A 5 -1.35 -0.59 -19.69
N PRO A 6 -2.61 -0.99 -19.43
CA PRO A 6 -3.77 -0.31 -19.99
C PRO A 6 -3.74 1.16 -19.61
N ASP A 7 -3.90 2.02 -20.60
CA ASP A 7 -4.04 3.47 -20.43
C ASP A 7 -5.37 3.73 -19.73
N VAL A 8 -5.37 3.66 -18.41
CA VAL A 8 -6.51 4.03 -17.58
C VAL A 8 -6.55 5.55 -17.52
N GLN A 9 -6.88 6.19 -18.65
CA GLN A 9 -7.32 7.57 -18.68
C GLN A 9 -8.72 7.62 -18.06
N GLY A 10 -8.78 7.48 -16.74
CA GLY A 10 -9.94 7.87 -15.98
C GLY A 10 -10.14 9.38 -16.13
N GLU A 11 -11.39 9.82 -16.16
CA GLU A 11 -11.69 11.23 -16.01
C GLU A 11 -11.22 11.66 -14.62
N MET A 12 -10.33 12.65 -14.56
CA MET A 12 -9.82 13.12 -13.27
C MET A 12 -10.95 13.86 -12.53
N ASP A 13 -11.28 13.42 -11.30
CA ASP A 13 -12.30 14.09 -10.48
C ASP A 13 -11.87 15.54 -10.24
N SER A 14 -12.73 16.47 -10.65
CA SER A 14 -12.50 17.91 -10.60
C SER A 14 -12.20 18.39 -9.18
N ARG A 15 -12.70 17.70 -8.15
CA ARG A 15 -12.52 18.05 -6.74
C ARG A 15 -11.06 18.02 -6.30
N TYR A 16 -10.33 16.95 -6.62
CA TYR A 16 -8.91 16.89 -6.25
C TYR A 16 -8.05 17.74 -7.17
N VAL A 17 -8.42 17.88 -8.44
CA VAL A 17 -7.70 18.75 -9.39
C VAL A 17 -7.74 20.20 -8.91
N GLU A 18 -8.90 20.66 -8.44
CA GLU A 18 -9.07 22.02 -7.92
C GLU A 18 -8.31 22.22 -6.60
N ALA A 19 -8.40 21.28 -5.66
CA ALA A 19 -7.66 21.32 -4.40
C ALA A 19 -6.13 21.40 -4.63
N VAL A 20 -5.60 20.61 -5.57
CA VAL A 20 -4.17 20.66 -5.91
C VAL A 20 -3.80 22.00 -6.56
N ARG A 21 -4.62 22.55 -7.46
CA ARG A 21 -4.36 23.86 -8.12
C ARG A 21 -4.47 25.06 -7.18
N ARG A 22 -5.24 24.94 -6.09
CA ARG A 22 -5.34 25.97 -5.05
C ARG A 22 -4.07 26.02 -4.21
N ASN A 23 -3.58 24.86 -3.78
CA ASN A 23 -2.45 24.75 -2.87
C ASN A 23 -1.08 24.78 -3.59
N PHE A 24 -1.02 24.37 -4.86
CA PHE A 24 0.22 24.26 -5.62
C PHE A 24 0.11 24.85 -7.03
N GLU A 25 1.26 25.19 -7.60
CA GLU A 25 1.38 25.46 -9.02
C GLU A 25 1.62 24.13 -9.76
N VAL A 26 0.63 23.70 -10.55
CA VAL A 26 0.69 22.45 -11.32
C VAL A 26 1.45 22.71 -12.61
N VAL A 27 2.56 22.01 -12.80
CA VAL A 27 3.38 22.07 -14.03
C VAL A 27 2.84 21.09 -15.06
N GLU A 28 2.58 19.86 -14.62
CA GLU A 28 2.15 18.77 -15.48
C GLU A 28 1.27 17.81 -14.68
N THR A 29 0.36 17.15 -15.39
CA THR A 29 -0.57 16.18 -14.83
C THR A 29 -0.49 14.92 -15.66
N TYR A 30 -0.32 13.77 -15.01
CA TYR A 30 -0.24 12.49 -15.69
C TYR A 30 -0.83 11.36 -14.83
N TRP A 31 -1.14 10.23 -15.45
CA TRP A 31 -1.58 9.03 -14.75
C TRP A 31 -0.38 8.12 -14.48
N GLU A 32 -0.11 7.82 -13.20
CA GLU A 32 0.84 6.78 -12.83
C GLU A 32 0.07 5.49 -12.56
N ARG A 33 0.00 4.61 -13.57
CA ARG A 33 -0.79 3.36 -13.55
C ARG A 33 -2.30 3.65 -13.42
N SER A 34 -2.81 3.69 -12.19
CA SER A 34 -4.21 3.99 -11.87
C SER A 34 -4.34 5.19 -10.93
N THR A 35 -3.25 5.87 -10.62
CA THR A 35 -3.23 6.97 -9.65
C THR A 35 -2.96 8.29 -10.37
N PRO A 36 -3.89 9.27 -10.27
CA PRO A 36 -3.66 10.60 -10.83
C PRO A 36 -2.49 11.27 -10.09
N THR A 37 -1.48 11.71 -10.83
CA THR A 37 -0.25 12.30 -10.29
C THR A 37 0.01 13.67 -10.92
N PHE A 38 0.46 14.60 -10.09
CA PHE A 38 0.67 16.00 -10.42
C PHE A 38 2.13 16.36 -10.16
N ILE A 39 2.81 16.90 -11.17
CA ILE A 39 4.10 17.55 -10.98
C ILE A 39 3.82 18.97 -10.49
N VAL A 40 4.24 19.27 -9.27
CA VAL A 40 3.91 20.51 -8.56
C VAL A 40 5.14 21.33 -8.20
N LYS A 41 4.96 22.65 -8.19
CA LYS A 41 5.87 23.64 -7.61
C LYS A 41 5.18 24.35 -6.44
N THR A 42 5.96 24.70 -5.42
CA THR A 42 5.49 25.47 -4.27
C THR A 42 5.31 26.93 -4.65
N ARG A 43 4.17 27.54 -4.30
CA ARG A 43 3.97 28.99 -4.47
C ARG A 43 4.68 29.74 -3.35
N GLY A 44 5.65 30.60 -3.71
CA GLY A 44 6.36 31.48 -2.77
C GLY A 44 7.87 31.55 -3.00
N THR A 45 8.48 32.62 -2.50
CA THR A 45 9.93 32.85 -2.52
C THR A 45 10.53 32.42 -1.18
N GLY A 46 11.22 31.27 -1.14
CA GLY A 46 11.83 30.72 0.08
C GLY A 46 12.42 29.31 -0.10
N PHE A 47 12.96 28.73 0.97
CA PHE A 47 13.46 27.35 0.95
C PHE A 47 12.31 26.36 0.66
N ARG A 48 12.46 25.56 -0.40
CA ARG A 48 11.41 24.65 -0.91
C ARG A 48 10.80 23.73 0.16
N GLN A 49 11.59 23.26 1.11
CA GLN A 49 11.15 22.34 2.15
C GLN A 49 10.22 22.99 3.19
N SER A 50 10.45 24.26 3.54
CA SER A 50 9.61 24.96 4.54
C SER A 50 8.27 25.40 3.97
N LEU A 51 8.19 25.60 2.65
CA LEU A 51 6.94 25.96 1.95
C LEU A 51 6.10 24.73 1.59
N LEU A 52 6.73 23.57 1.36
CA LEU A 52 6.03 22.35 0.96
C LEU A 52 5.16 21.79 2.08
N LYS A 53 5.70 21.71 3.31
CA LYS A 53 5.00 21.09 4.44
C LYS A 53 3.63 21.73 4.75
N PRO A 54 3.52 23.06 4.92
CA PRO A 54 2.22 23.69 5.19
C PRO A 54 1.26 23.60 3.99
N ALA A 55 1.75 23.71 2.75
CA ALA A 55 0.90 23.57 1.56
C ALA A 55 0.38 22.13 1.40
N PHE A 56 1.19 21.13 1.74
CA PHE A 56 0.79 19.73 1.72
C PHE A 56 -0.19 19.39 2.85
N GLU A 57 0.02 19.97 4.04
CA GLU A 57 -0.89 19.82 5.17
C GLU A 57 -2.27 20.39 4.85
N ALA A 58 -2.33 21.60 4.28
CA ALA A 58 -3.57 22.22 3.81
C ALA A 58 -4.27 21.37 2.73
N LEU A 59 -3.52 20.87 1.74
CA LEU A 59 -4.05 19.94 0.74
C LEU A 59 -4.58 18.65 1.38
N SER A 60 -3.86 18.09 2.35
CA SER A 60 -4.29 16.88 3.03
C SER A 60 -5.56 17.09 3.83
N ASP A 61 -5.70 18.22 4.51
CA ASP A 61 -6.88 18.51 5.33
C ASP A 61 -8.13 18.77 4.46
N GLU A 62 -7.96 19.36 3.27
CA GLU A 62 -9.04 19.55 2.29
C GLU A 62 -9.48 18.21 1.65
N LEU A 63 -8.52 17.32 1.36
CA LEU A 63 -8.78 16.04 0.71
C LEU A 63 -9.23 14.91 1.67
N ARG A 64 -8.84 14.97 2.94
CA ARG A 64 -9.21 13.98 3.97
C ARG A 64 -10.72 13.76 4.11
N PRO A 65 -11.59 14.79 4.20
CA PRO A 65 -13.04 14.59 4.28
C PRO A 65 -13.65 14.02 3.01
N LEU A 66 -12.98 14.21 1.86
CA LEU A 66 -13.42 13.68 0.56
C LEU A 66 -13.01 12.21 0.35
N GLY A 67 -12.28 11.61 1.30
CA GLY A 67 -11.80 10.23 1.18
C GLY A 67 -10.60 10.08 0.25
N TYR A 68 -9.88 11.17 -0.02
CA TYR A 68 -8.65 11.17 -0.81
C TYR A 68 -7.42 11.35 0.09
N LEU A 69 -6.33 10.69 -0.26
CA LEU A 69 -5.05 10.76 0.44
C LEU A 69 -3.97 11.23 -0.53
N PRO A 70 -3.46 12.47 -0.38
CA PRO A 70 -2.33 12.92 -1.17
C PRO A 70 -1.04 12.25 -0.69
N LYS A 71 -0.18 11.87 -1.62
CA LYS A 71 1.18 11.36 -1.37
C LYS A 71 2.17 12.20 -2.14
N VAL A 72 3.13 12.79 -1.44
CA VAL A 72 4.22 13.55 -2.08
C VAL A 72 5.47 12.68 -2.22
N ARG A 73 6.13 12.75 -3.39
CA ARG A 73 7.46 12.19 -3.66
C ARG A 73 8.34 13.23 -4.31
N TRP A 74 9.64 13.18 -4.02
CA TRP A 74 10.65 13.97 -4.72
C TRP A 74 11.30 13.10 -5.79
N ILE A 75 11.25 13.53 -7.05
CA ILE A 75 11.84 12.82 -8.19
C ILE A 75 12.56 13.85 -9.05
N VAL A 76 13.88 13.65 -9.22
CA VAL A 76 14.76 14.40 -10.15
C VAL A 76 14.37 15.88 -10.26
N ASP A 77 14.46 16.59 -9.14
CA ASP A 77 14.20 18.03 -8.98
C ASP A 77 12.75 18.52 -8.99
N SER A 78 11.76 17.63 -9.06
CA SER A 78 10.35 17.97 -9.00
C SER A 78 9.61 17.25 -7.88
N TYR A 79 8.58 17.90 -7.33
CA TYR A 79 7.65 17.28 -6.40
C TYR A 79 6.50 16.65 -7.19
N HIS A 80 6.26 15.38 -6.94
CA HIS A 80 5.16 14.62 -7.52
C HIS A 80 4.13 14.37 -6.42
N VAL A 81 2.91 14.84 -6.61
CA VAL A 81 1.78 14.62 -5.72
C VAL A 81 0.84 13.64 -6.39
N SER A 82 0.76 12.43 -5.85
CA SER A 82 -0.19 11.40 -6.29
C SER A 82 -1.42 11.41 -5.38
N ILE A 83 -2.62 11.35 -5.94
CA ILE A 83 -3.86 11.33 -5.16
C ILE A 83 -4.40 9.89 -5.13
N LEU A 84 -4.38 9.29 -3.95
CA LEU A 84 -4.86 7.93 -3.71
C LEU A 84 -6.30 7.98 -3.20
N LYS A 85 -7.17 7.07 -3.65
CA LYS A 85 -8.50 6.95 -3.06
C LYS A 85 -8.40 6.08 -1.80
N ARG A 86 -9.05 6.46 -0.71
CA ARG A 86 -9.02 5.70 0.56
C ARG A 86 -9.49 4.25 0.39
N GLU A 87 -10.38 3.98 -0.56
CA GLU A 87 -10.85 2.64 -0.91
C GLU A 87 -9.79 1.77 -1.63
N GLU A 88 -8.78 2.37 -2.29
CA GLU A 88 -7.69 1.64 -2.95
C GLU A 88 -6.72 1.00 -1.94
N PHE A 89 -6.70 1.48 -0.71
CA PHE A 89 -6.26 0.70 0.43
C PHE A 89 -7.37 -0.30 0.75
N GLY A 90 -7.62 -1.20 -0.21
CA GLY A 90 -8.51 -2.31 -0.03
C GLY A 90 -8.16 -2.93 1.30
N VAL A 91 -9.19 -3.18 2.11
CA VAL A 91 -9.08 -3.99 3.32
C VAL A 91 -8.37 -5.26 2.88
N GLU A 92 -7.05 -5.30 3.03
CA GLU A 92 -6.26 -6.48 2.72
C GLU A 92 -6.90 -7.54 3.57
N ASP A 93 -7.49 -8.54 2.92
CA ASP A 93 -8.57 -9.33 3.50
C ASP A 93 -7.96 -10.17 4.61
N TYR A 94 -7.85 -9.59 5.81
CA TYR A 94 -7.12 -10.12 6.95
C TYR A 94 -7.67 -11.51 7.29
N ARG A 95 -8.96 -11.71 7.00
CA ARG A 95 -9.65 -12.99 7.04
C ARG A 95 -9.00 -14.05 6.16
N ARG A 96 -8.63 -13.72 4.92
CA ARG A 96 -7.95 -14.65 4.01
C ARG A 96 -6.57 -15.04 4.53
N ASN A 97 -5.78 -14.08 4.99
CA ASN A 97 -4.45 -14.36 5.56
C ASN A 97 -4.56 -15.20 6.84
N LEU A 98 -5.55 -14.88 7.70
CA LEU A 98 -5.84 -15.66 8.91
C LEU A 98 -6.31 -17.08 8.59
N ILE A 99 -7.18 -17.27 7.60
CA ILE A 99 -7.64 -18.60 7.16
C ILE A 99 -6.45 -19.42 6.66
N LEU A 100 -5.59 -18.82 5.83
CA LEU A 100 -4.39 -19.50 5.32
C LEU A 100 -3.43 -19.88 6.45
N PHE A 101 -3.25 -19.00 7.44
CA PHE A 101 -2.44 -19.28 8.61
C PHE A 101 -3.01 -20.45 9.42
N VAL A 102 -4.30 -20.41 9.75
CA VAL A 102 -4.97 -21.48 10.51
C VAL A 102 -4.92 -22.81 9.75
N ALA A 103 -5.17 -22.81 8.44
CA ALA A 103 -5.08 -24.02 7.61
C ALA A 103 -3.67 -24.63 7.63
N THR A 104 -2.64 -23.78 7.57
CA THR A 104 -1.24 -24.22 7.64
C THR A 104 -0.92 -24.83 9.00
N VAL A 105 -1.30 -24.16 10.10
CA VAL A 105 -1.09 -24.68 11.46
C VAL A 105 -1.82 -26.01 11.65
N ALA A 106 -3.06 -26.14 11.20
CA ALA A 106 -3.83 -27.37 11.29
C ALA A 106 -3.16 -28.52 10.51
N THR A 107 -2.62 -28.23 9.32
CA THR A 107 -1.95 -29.24 8.48
C THR A 107 -0.65 -29.71 9.13
N VAL A 108 0.19 -28.78 9.62
CA VAL A 108 1.43 -29.13 10.33
C VAL A 108 1.14 -29.90 11.62
N PHE A 109 0.12 -29.50 12.37
CA PHE A 109 -0.29 -30.20 13.58
C PHE A 109 -0.77 -31.63 13.27
N LEU A 110 -1.60 -31.80 12.25
CA LEU A 110 -2.11 -33.11 11.85
C LEU A 110 -0.99 -34.02 11.33
N ASP A 111 -0.09 -33.50 10.49
CA ASP A 111 1.09 -34.25 10.01
C ASP A 111 1.99 -34.66 11.18
N GLY A 112 2.26 -33.74 12.10
CA GLY A 112 3.03 -34.01 13.32
C GLY A 112 2.35 -35.04 14.24
N TYR A 113 1.03 -34.97 14.40
CA TYR A 113 0.24 -35.91 15.20
C TYR A 113 0.27 -37.32 14.59
N LEU A 114 0.03 -37.44 13.29
CA LEU A 114 0.08 -38.71 12.57
C LEU A 114 1.49 -39.32 12.59
N ARG A 115 2.54 -38.49 12.50
CA ARG A 115 3.92 -38.97 12.56
C ARG A 115 4.34 -39.39 13.98
N SER A 116 3.88 -38.69 15.01
CA SER A 116 4.15 -39.01 16.42
C SER A 116 3.45 -40.30 16.87
N SER A 117 2.23 -40.52 16.38
CA SER A 117 1.43 -41.72 16.65
C SER A 117 1.75 -42.90 15.74
N ASN A 118 2.74 -42.77 14.84
CA ASN A 118 3.17 -43.87 13.98
C ASN A 118 4.05 -44.85 14.78
N PRO A 119 3.58 -46.07 15.07
CA PRO A 119 4.28 -47.03 15.92
C PRO A 119 5.65 -47.44 15.35
N VAL A 120 5.85 -47.36 14.04
CA VAL A 120 7.14 -47.66 13.39
C VAL A 120 8.17 -46.57 13.71
N LEU A 121 7.77 -45.29 13.75
CA LEU A 121 8.67 -44.20 14.14
C LEU A 121 8.90 -44.17 15.65
N THR A 122 7.86 -44.45 16.45
CA THR A 122 7.99 -44.53 17.91
C THR A 122 8.96 -45.65 18.31
N ASP A 123 8.85 -46.85 17.71
CA ASP A 123 9.75 -47.97 17.99
C ASP A 123 11.18 -47.74 17.47
N ALA A 124 11.34 -47.08 16.31
CA ALA A 124 12.65 -46.74 15.77
C ALA A 124 13.37 -45.63 16.55
N LEU A 125 12.64 -44.64 17.07
CA LEU A 125 13.21 -43.47 17.77
C LEU A 125 13.25 -43.64 19.30
N MET A 126 12.43 -44.52 19.90
CA MET A 126 12.39 -44.78 21.35
C MET A 126 12.91 -46.18 21.73
N LYS A 127 13.77 -46.77 20.89
CA LYS A 127 14.37 -48.08 21.19
C LYS A 127 15.31 -47.97 22.40
N GLY A 128 14.84 -48.45 23.56
CA GLY A 128 15.60 -48.45 24.82
C GLY A 128 15.24 -47.33 25.81
N THR A 129 14.19 -46.56 25.56
CA THR A 129 13.72 -45.55 26.54
C THR A 129 12.86 -46.23 27.61
N PRO A 130 13.26 -46.25 28.90
CA PRO A 130 12.43 -46.84 29.95
C PRO A 130 11.20 -45.95 30.18
N VAL A 131 10.02 -46.56 30.08
CA VAL A 131 8.76 -45.94 30.50
C VAL A 131 8.68 -46.15 32.01
N PHE A 132 8.68 -45.06 32.77
CA PHE A 132 8.44 -45.08 34.22
C PHE A 132 6.94 -45.28 34.51
#